data_AF-A0A024U8K9-F1
#
_entry.id   AF-A0A024U8K9-F1
#
_cell.length_a   1.000
_cell.length_b   1.000
_cell.length_c   1.000
_cell.angle_alpha   90.00
_cell.angle_beta   90.00
_cell.angle_gamma   90.00
#
_symmetry.space_group_name_H-M   'P 1'
#
loop_
_entity.id
_entity.type
_entity.pdbx_description
1 polymer ?
#
loop_
_entity_poly.entity_id
_entity_poly.type
_entity_poly.pdbx_seq_one_letter_code
_entity_poly.pdbx_strand_id
1 'polypeptide(L)'
;MLANDVHKYFDVVNGYTDSTSRQLGKLNTTVLCDDSMRGKLSDAIKIGLHWNVQVPFVARYMPVAATRPIHCVSQAYCSAISVGYSAASARDWAPFAKLVLEASYEATLWAGVLNYQRTGCNKVFLTAVGGGVFGNATEWIVDAIASAVAAVARCGLDVVLVHYRRVDESFQRDLAVALNRKGAGHL
;
A
#
# COMPACT_ATOMS: atom_id res chain seq x y z
N MET A 1 12.04 1.54 -18.52
CA MET A 1 12.37 0.88 -17.24
C MET A 1 11.73 -0.50 -17.13
N LEU A 2 10.40 -0.64 -17.22
CA LEU A 2 9.77 -1.96 -17.40
C LEU A 2 9.47 -2.30 -18.88
N ALA A 3 9.19 -1.30 -19.74
CA ALA A 3 8.88 -1.48 -21.17
C ALA A 3 7.87 -2.62 -21.43
N ASN A 4 6.80 -2.66 -20.64
CA ASN A 4 5.85 -3.77 -20.64
C ASN A 4 5.07 -3.89 -21.97
N ASP A 5 4.91 -2.79 -22.68
CA ASP A 5 4.37 -2.73 -24.04
C ASP A 5 5.18 -3.58 -25.03
N VAL A 6 6.50 -3.65 -24.85
CA VAL A 6 7.42 -4.47 -25.65
C VAL A 6 7.58 -5.87 -25.06
N HIS A 7 7.83 -5.96 -23.75
CA HIS A 7 8.24 -7.21 -23.12
C HIS A 7 7.08 -8.12 -22.70
N LYS A 8 5.86 -7.58 -22.60
CA LYS A 8 4.60 -8.28 -22.32
C LYS A 8 4.68 -9.17 -21.08
N TYR A 9 5.09 -8.59 -19.95
CA TYR A 9 5.18 -9.27 -18.66
C TYR A 9 3.81 -9.50 -18.01
N PHE A 10 2.88 -8.59 -18.26
CA PHE A 10 1.49 -8.68 -17.81
C PHE A 10 0.62 -7.80 -18.71
N ASP A 11 -0.69 -8.01 -18.66
CA ASP A 11 -1.69 -7.20 -19.32
C ASP A 11 -2.57 -6.51 -18.27
N VAL A 12 -3.23 -5.42 -18.68
CA VAL A 12 -4.23 -4.74 -17.85
C VAL A 12 -5.56 -4.80 -18.59
N VAL A 13 -6.52 -5.53 -18.03
CA VAL A 13 -7.85 -5.75 -18.61
C VAL A 13 -8.90 -5.22 -17.63
N ASN A 14 -9.68 -4.24 -18.06
CA ASN A 14 -10.70 -3.58 -17.22
C ASN A 14 -10.16 -3.02 -15.89
N GLY A 15 -8.89 -2.61 -15.85
CA GLY A 15 -8.23 -2.10 -14.65
C GLY A 15 -7.60 -3.15 -13.74
N TYR A 16 -7.67 -4.44 -14.10
CA TYR A 16 -7.06 -5.55 -13.37
C TYR A 16 -5.81 -6.04 -14.08
N THR A 17 -4.76 -6.34 -13.32
CA THR A 17 -3.55 -6.98 -13.84
C THR A 17 -3.80 -8.46 -14.04
N ASP A 18 -3.50 -8.97 -15.24
CA ASP A 18 -3.52 -10.39 -15.53
C ASP A 18 -2.24 -10.82 -16.26
N SER A 19 -1.86 -12.08 -16.12
CA SER A 19 -0.66 -12.63 -16.72
C SER A 19 -0.68 -14.16 -16.68
N THR A 20 0.34 -14.77 -17.29
CA THR A 20 0.63 -16.20 -17.22
C THR A 20 1.91 -16.45 -16.42
N SER A 21 2.07 -17.65 -15.84
CA SER A 21 3.30 -18.04 -15.14
C SER A 21 4.56 -17.88 -16.01
N ARG A 22 4.44 -18.07 -17.34
CA ARG A 22 5.55 -17.86 -18.27
C ARG A 22 5.96 -16.39 -18.37
N GLN A 23 4.99 -15.48 -18.50
CA GLN A 23 5.26 -14.04 -18.60
C GLN A 23 5.81 -13.47 -17.28
N LEU A 24 5.24 -13.88 -16.15
CA LEU A 24 5.76 -13.51 -14.83
C LEU A 24 7.11 -14.14 -14.53
N GLY A 25 7.35 -15.38 -14.96
CA GLY A 25 8.67 -16.00 -14.87
C GLY A 25 9.74 -15.17 -15.54
N LYS A 26 9.44 -14.59 -16.72
CA LYS A 26 10.33 -13.65 -17.41
C LYS A 26 10.54 -12.38 -16.56
N LEU A 27 9.48 -11.74 -16.07
CA LEU A 27 9.58 -10.55 -15.21
C LEU A 27 10.48 -10.82 -13.98
N ASN A 28 10.23 -11.94 -13.31
CA ASN A 28 10.90 -12.33 -12.08
C ASN A 28 12.39 -12.60 -12.30
N THR A 29 12.75 -13.24 -13.42
CA THR A 29 14.14 -13.67 -13.70
C THR A 29 14.96 -12.68 -14.50
N THR A 30 14.34 -11.65 -15.13
CA THR A 30 15.08 -10.64 -15.89
C THR A 30 15.09 -9.27 -15.25
N VAL A 31 14.09 -8.96 -14.42
CA VAL A 31 13.93 -7.60 -13.86
C VAL A 31 13.93 -7.62 -12.33
N LEU A 32 13.08 -8.44 -11.72
CA LEU A 32 12.89 -8.41 -10.27
C LEU A 32 13.96 -9.18 -9.48
N CYS A 33 14.83 -9.93 -10.16
CA CYS A 33 16.01 -10.57 -9.56
C CYS A 33 17.21 -9.63 -9.40
N ASP A 34 17.18 -8.46 -10.05
CA ASP A 34 18.22 -7.44 -9.93
C ASP A 34 17.74 -6.38 -8.94
N ASP A 35 18.41 -6.28 -7.79
CA ASP A 35 18.07 -5.34 -6.72
C ASP A 35 18.12 -3.88 -7.16
N SER A 36 19.02 -3.52 -8.09
CA SER A 36 19.09 -2.16 -8.63
C SER A 36 17.86 -1.84 -9.47
N MET A 37 17.45 -2.77 -10.33
CA MET A 37 16.26 -2.60 -11.16
C MET A 37 14.98 -2.66 -10.35
N ARG A 38 14.91 -3.55 -9.34
CA ARG A 38 13.82 -3.60 -8.36
C ARG A 38 13.68 -2.27 -7.62
N GLY A 39 14.79 -1.71 -7.10
CA GLY A 39 14.79 -0.42 -6.42
C GLY A 39 14.28 0.70 -7.32
N LYS A 40 14.80 0.80 -8.55
CA LYS A 40 14.31 1.78 -9.53
C LYS A 40 12.81 1.64 -9.80
N LEU A 41 12.29 0.41 -9.90
CA LEU A 41 10.86 0.16 -10.06
C LEU A 41 10.05 0.60 -8.85
N SER A 42 10.54 0.33 -7.64
CA SER A 42 9.93 0.83 -6.41
C SER A 42 9.78 2.34 -6.47
N ASP A 43 10.85 3.06 -6.81
CA ASP A 43 10.88 4.53 -6.87
C ASP A 43 9.96 5.13 -7.95
N ALA A 44 9.66 4.35 -9.01
CA ALA A 44 8.78 4.81 -10.08
C ALA A 44 7.29 4.59 -9.79
N ILE A 45 6.94 3.79 -8.78
CA ILE A 45 5.55 3.58 -8.37
C ILE A 45 5.02 4.87 -7.74
N LYS A 46 3.78 5.22 -8.12
CA LYS A 46 3.12 6.44 -7.66
C LYS A 46 1.75 6.09 -7.10
N ILE A 47 1.35 6.85 -6.09
CA ILE A 47 0.01 6.81 -5.50
C ILE A 47 -0.76 8.09 -5.89
N GLY A 48 -2.08 8.02 -5.93
CA GLY A 48 -2.92 9.21 -6.04
C GLY A 48 -3.01 9.91 -4.68
N LEU A 49 -2.91 11.24 -4.65
CA LEU A 49 -2.99 12.01 -3.41
C LEU A 49 -3.94 13.19 -3.57
N HIS A 50 -4.94 13.26 -2.68
CA HIS A 50 -5.75 14.46 -2.48
C HIS A 50 -5.44 15.06 -1.11
N TRP A 51 -5.12 16.36 -1.08
CA TRP A 51 -4.77 17.08 0.14
C TRP A 51 -5.93 17.92 0.65
N ASN A 52 -6.11 18.01 1.97
CA ASN A 52 -7.04 18.95 2.61
C ASN A 52 -8.49 18.87 2.10
N VAL A 53 -8.97 17.65 1.80
CA VAL A 53 -10.34 17.40 1.34
C VAL A 53 -11.30 17.50 2.53
N GLN A 54 -12.34 18.33 2.40
CA GLN A 54 -13.37 18.44 3.44
C GLN A 54 -14.16 17.14 3.58
N VAL A 55 -14.48 16.77 4.83
CA VAL A 55 -15.45 15.71 5.14
C VAL A 55 -16.83 16.37 5.33
N PRO A 56 -17.75 16.26 4.35
CA PRO A 56 -18.99 17.04 4.37
C PRO A 56 -20.15 16.33 5.09
N PHE A 57 -19.96 15.09 5.54
CA PHE A 57 -20.99 14.29 6.20
C PHE A 57 -20.51 13.80 7.56
N VAL A 58 -21.34 13.98 8.59
CA VAL A 58 -21.10 13.44 9.94
C VAL A 58 -21.56 11.99 10.09
N ALA A 59 -22.49 11.57 9.24
CA ALA A 59 -22.93 10.19 9.06
C ALA A 59 -23.46 10.00 7.64
N ARG A 60 -23.74 8.76 7.24
CA ARG A 60 -24.28 8.46 5.90
C ARG A 60 -25.53 9.30 5.63
N TYR A 61 -25.46 10.14 4.59
CA TYR A 61 -26.50 11.09 4.18
C TYR A 61 -26.87 12.19 5.20
N MET A 62 -26.03 12.44 6.21
CA MET A 62 -26.23 13.52 7.19
C MET A 62 -25.13 14.59 7.04
N PRO A 63 -25.41 15.73 6.38
CA PRO A 63 -24.40 16.75 6.13
C PRO A 63 -23.95 17.44 7.43
N VAL A 64 -22.73 17.96 7.43
CA VAL A 64 -22.19 18.76 8.53
C VAL A 64 -22.98 20.07 8.63
N ALA A 65 -23.42 20.43 9.83
CA ALA A 65 -24.07 21.72 10.08
C ALA A 65 -23.11 22.89 9.80
N ALA A 66 -23.61 24.00 9.24
CA ALA A 66 -22.79 25.16 8.88
C ALA A 66 -22.04 25.80 10.06
N THR A 67 -22.47 25.53 11.30
CA THR A 67 -21.86 26.03 12.53
C THR A 67 -20.69 25.16 13.04
N ARG A 68 -20.45 23.98 12.46
CA ARG A 68 -19.34 23.12 12.87
C ARG A 68 -18.03 23.54 12.19
N PRO A 69 -16.89 23.43 12.89
CA PRO A 69 -15.57 23.61 12.27
C PRO A 69 -15.38 22.67 11.08
N ILE A 70 -14.72 23.19 10.03
CA ILE A 70 -14.39 22.40 8.85
C ILE A 70 -13.39 21.31 9.26
N HIS A 71 -13.76 20.06 9.03
CA HIS A 71 -12.85 18.93 9.16
C HIS A 71 -12.33 18.53 7.78
N CYS A 72 -11.00 18.52 7.63
CA CYS A 72 -10.34 18.09 6.41
C CYS A 72 -9.48 16.85 6.66
N VAL A 73 -9.36 16.04 5.61
CA VAL A 73 -8.49 14.86 5.55
C VAL A 73 -7.66 14.90 4.28
N SER A 74 -6.49 14.25 4.31
CA SER A 74 -5.71 13.96 3.12
C SER A 74 -5.86 12.48 2.79
N GLN A 75 -6.08 12.14 1.52
CA GLN A 75 -6.42 10.79 1.07
C GLN A 75 -5.35 10.28 0.10
N ALA A 76 -4.78 9.12 0.44
CA ALA A 76 -3.92 8.35 -0.44
C ALA A 76 -4.73 7.25 -1.13
N TYR A 77 -4.74 7.27 -2.46
CA TYR A 77 -5.37 6.28 -3.31
C TYR A 77 -4.29 5.35 -3.86
N CYS A 78 -4.22 4.16 -3.28
CA CYS A 78 -3.28 3.11 -3.65
C CYS A 78 -4.01 1.98 -4.39
N SER A 79 -3.26 1.22 -5.18
CA SER A 79 -3.74 -0.03 -5.79
C SER A 79 -2.79 -1.17 -5.42
N ALA A 80 -3.28 -2.40 -5.51
CA ALA A 80 -2.48 -3.61 -5.37
C ALA A 80 -2.70 -4.51 -6.60
N ILE A 81 -1.79 -5.45 -6.81
CA ILE A 81 -1.91 -6.44 -7.88
C ILE A 81 -3.15 -7.31 -7.65
N SER A 82 -3.94 -7.54 -8.70
CA SER A 82 -5.18 -8.33 -8.64
C SER A 82 -4.91 -9.84 -8.74
N VAL A 83 -4.13 -10.37 -7.79
CA VAL A 83 -3.71 -11.78 -7.76
C VAL A 83 -4.88 -12.75 -7.83
N GLY A 84 -5.94 -12.51 -7.07
CA GLY A 84 -7.13 -13.36 -6.99
C GLY A 84 -7.98 -13.43 -8.27
N TYR A 85 -7.73 -12.55 -9.23
CA TYR A 85 -8.42 -12.51 -10.52
C TYR A 85 -7.59 -13.08 -11.67
N SER A 86 -6.32 -13.42 -11.43
CA SER A 86 -5.39 -13.84 -12.49
C SER A 86 -5.35 -15.35 -12.66
N ALA A 87 -5.06 -15.80 -13.89
CA ALA A 87 -4.78 -17.21 -14.17
C ALA A 87 -3.41 -17.67 -13.65
N ALA A 88 -2.46 -16.76 -13.44
CA ALA A 88 -1.15 -17.09 -12.89
C ALA A 88 -1.20 -17.33 -11.38
N SER A 89 -0.27 -18.15 -10.88
CA SER A 89 -0.24 -18.49 -9.45
C SER A 89 0.15 -17.30 -8.58
N ALA A 90 -0.33 -17.27 -7.33
CA ALA A 90 0.09 -16.28 -6.34
C ALA A 90 1.63 -16.27 -6.17
N ARG A 91 2.28 -17.44 -6.26
CA ARG A 91 3.74 -17.56 -6.19
C ARG A 91 4.43 -16.77 -7.30
N ASP A 92 3.90 -16.82 -8.53
CA ASP A 92 4.50 -16.12 -9.66
C ASP A 92 4.30 -14.60 -9.56
N TRP A 93 3.17 -14.16 -8.99
CA TRP A 93 2.90 -12.75 -8.72
C TRP A 93 3.69 -12.18 -7.54
N ALA A 94 4.07 -13.01 -6.56
CA ALA A 94 4.60 -12.56 -5.28
C ALA A 94 5.72 -11.51 -5.39
N PRO A 95 6.75 -11.64 -6.26
CA PRO A 95 7.82 -10.64 -6.32
C PRO A 95 7.32 -9.24 -6.72
N PHE A 96 6.38 -9.17 -7.67
CA PHE A 96 5.83 -7.91 -8.16
C PHE A 96 4.75 -7.35 -7.24
N ALA A 97 3.87 -8.21 -6.71
CA ALA A 97 2.85 -7.84 -5.75
C ALA A 97 3.45 -7.22 -4.48
N LYS A 98 4.50 -7.85 -3.94
CA LYS A 98 5.25 -7.31 -2.79
C LYS A 98 5.86 -5.94 -3.08
N LEU A 99 6.50 -5.78 -4.25
CA LEU A 99 7.07 -4.50 -4.67
C LEU A 99 6.02 -3.38 -4.71
N VAL A 100 4.84 -3.66 -5.27
CA VAL A 100 3.74 -2.67 -5.35
C VAL A 100 3.20 -2.32 -3.97
N LEU A 101 3.05 -3.30 -3.07
CA LEU A 101 2.62 -3.08 -1.69
C LEU A 101 3.66 -2.23 -0.93
N GLU A 102 4.92 -2.62 -0.97
CA GLU A 102 6.05 -1.92 -0.32
C GLU A 102 6.07 -0.44 -0.73
N ALA A 103 6.12 -0.16 -2.03
CA ALA A 103 6.16 1.19 -2.56
C ALA A 103 4.89 2.00 -2.23
N SER A 104 3.72 1.37 -2.25
CA SER A 104 2.45 2.06 -1.95
C SER A 104 2.35 2.48 -0.47
N TYR A 105 2.72 1.60 0.45
CA TYR A 105 2.73 1.92 1.88
C TYR A 105 3.81 2.96 2.21
N GLU A 106 5.02 2.79 1.67
CA GLU A 106 6.10 3.75 1.88
C GLU A 106 5.73 5.14 1.35
N ALA A 107 5.23 5.24 0.11
CA ALA A 107 4.78 6.51 -0.45
C ALA A 107 3.64 7.15 0.38
N THR A 108 2.74 6.35 0.92
CA THR A 108 1.65 6.82 1.79
C THR A 108 2.19 7.41 3.09
N LEU A 109 3.16 6.75 3.72
CA LEU A 109 3.75 7.24 4.96
C LEU A 109 4.62 8.47 4.74
N TRP A 110 5.39 8.55 3.66
CA TRP A 110 6.10 9.77 3.29
C TRP A 110 5.14 10.94 3.00
N ALA A 111 3.99 10.67 2.36
CA ALA A 111 2.93 11.66 2.24
C ALA A 111 2.40 12.10 3.62
N GLY A 112 2.27 11.18 4.57
CA GLY A 112 1.97 11.48 5.98
C GLY A 112 2.99 12.40 6.64
N VAL A 113 4.30 12.17 6.42
CA VAL A 113 5.37 13.05 6.92
C VAL A 113 5.23 14.46 6.35
N LEU A 114 5.00 14.58 5.04
CA LEU A 114 4.79 15.88 4.39
C LEU A 114 3.52 16.58 4.93
N ASN A 115 2.45 15.82 5.19
CA ASN A 115 1.24 16.35 5.82
C ASN A 115 1.53 16.89 7.22
N TYR A 116 2.28 16.13 8.01
CA TYR A 116 2.62 16.47 9.38
C TYR A 116 3.43 17.77 9.43
N GLN A 117 4.45 17.89 8.58
CA GLN A 117 5.25 19.11 8.47
C GLN A 117 4.42 20.35 8.10
N ARG A 118 3.37 20.19 7.30
CA ARG A 118 2.52 21.30 6.83
C ARG A 118 1.42 21.69 7.80
N THR A 119 0.89 20.73 8.56
CA THR A 119 -0.38 20.90 9.30
C THR A 119 -0.26 20.64 10.80
N GLY A 120 0.83 20.03 11.26
CA GLY A 120 0.97 19.53 12.63
C GLY A 120 0.19 18.23 12.91
N CYS A 121 -0.57 17.69 11.94
CA CYS A 121 -1.25 16.41 12.09
C CYS A 121 -0.32 15.23 11.74
N ASN A 122 0.09 14.48 12.75
CA ASN A 122 0.99 13.32 12.61
C ASN A 122 0.27 11.98 12.44
N LYS A 123 -1.07 11.96 12.41
CA LYS A 123 -1.86 10.72 12.39
C LYS A 123 -2.07 10.22 10.96
N VAL A 124 -1.76 8.95 10.71
CA VAL A 124 -1.98 8.28 9.42
C VAL A 124 -2.76 6.99 9.63
N PHE A 125 -3.83 6.78 8.87
CA PHE A 125 -4.64 5.56 8.93
C PHE A 125 -4.34 4.68 7.73
N LEU A 126 -3.93 3.43 7.98
CA LEU A 126 -3.63 2.45 6.94
C LEU A 126 -4.71 1.36 6.89
N THR A 127 -5.07 0.94 5.68
CA THR A 127 -5.88 -0.26 5.44
C THR A 127 -4.98 -1.39 4.92
N ALA A 128 -5.44 -2.65 5.02
CA ALA A 128 -4.79 -3.80 4.39
C ALA A 128 -5.09 -3.85 2.87
N VAL A 129 -4.39 -3.02 2.10
CA VAL A 129 -4.58 -2.87 0.64
C VAL A 129 -4.33 -4.21 -0.05
N GLY A 130 -5.26 -4.63 -0.91
CA GLY A 130 -5.12 -5.85 -1.70
C GLY A 130 -5.45 -7.17 -0.98
N GLY A 131 -5.65 -7.17 0.34
CA GLY A 131 -5.92 -8.38 1.14
C GLY A 131 -7.35 -8.93 1.06
N GLY A 132 -8.25 -8.20 0.39
CA GLY A 132 -9.62 -8.65 0.12
C GLY A 132 -9.71 -9.43 -1.21
N VAL A 133 -10.61 -9.00 -2.09
CA VAL A 133 -10.87 -9.67 -3.38
C VAL A 133 -9.65 -9.75 -4.31
N PHE A 134 -8.64 -8.89 -4.13
CA PHE A 134 -7.41 -8.94 -4.92
C PHE A 134 -6.48 -10.08 -4.49
N GLY A 135 -6.72 -10.73 -3.35
CA GLY A 135 -6.04 -11.98 -2.98
C GLY A 135 -4.54 -11.85 -2.72
N ASN A 136 -4.05 -10.67 -2.31
CA ASN A 136 -2.66 -10.55 -1.86
C ASN A 136 -2.54 -11.24 -0.50
N ALA A 137 -1.48 -12.04 -0.33
CA ALA A 137 -1.30 -12.79 0.90
C ALA A 137 -1.05 -11.85 2.09
N THR A 138 -1.67 -12.16 3.23
CA THR A 138 -1.62 -11.32 4.44
C THR A 138 -0.19 -11.01 4.85
N GLU A 139 0.69 -12.00 4.79
CA GLU A 139 2.09 -11.84 5.18
C GLU A 139 2.85 -10.85 4.28
N TRP A 140 2.45 -10.68 3.01
CA TRP A 140 3.06 -9.68 2.12
C TRP A 140 2.67 -8.26 2.52
N ILE A 141 1.41 -8.09 2.92
CA ILE A 141 0.86 -6.81 3.35
C ILE A 141 1.49 -6.42 4.69
N VAL A 142 1.56 -7.37 5.64
CA VAL A 142 2.22 -7.18 6.94
C VAL A 142 3.68 -6.75 6.76
N ASP A 143 4.45 -7.48 5.95
CA ASP A 143 5.87 -7.16 5.72
C ASP A 143 6.06 -5.79 5.05
N ALA A 144 5.16 -5.43 4.12
CA ALA A 144 5.20 -4.14 3.44
C ALA A 144 4.89 -2.98 4.39
N ILE A 145 3.85 -3.10 5.23
CA ILE A 145 3.53 -2.09 6.26
C ILE A 145 4.71 -1.95 7.24
N ALA A 146 5.25 -3.06 7.74
CA ALA A 146 6.36 -3.02 8.70
C ALA A 146 7.60 -2.34 8.10
N SER A 147 7.91 -2.63 6.83
CA SER A 147 9.04 -1.99 6.13
C SER A 147 8.81 -0.49 5.92
N ALA A 148 7.60 -0.08 5.51
CA ALA A 148 7.26 1.32 5.35
C ALA A 148 7.32 2.09 6.68
N VAL A 149 6.80 1.51 7.77
CA VAL A 149 6.85 2.12 9.11
C VAL A 149 8.30 2.27 9.58
N ALA A 150 9.15 1.29 9.33
CA ALA A 150 10.58 1.38 9.63
C ALA A 150 11.24 2.54 8.87
N ALA A 151 10.90 2.75 7.60
CA ALA A 151 11.46 3.83 6.78
C ALA A 151 11.17 5.24 7.35
N VAL A 152 10.04 5.41 8.05
CA VAL A 152 9.63 6.70 8.64
C VAL A 152 9.66 6.72 10.17
N ALA A 153 10.29 5.72 10.82
CA ALA A 153 10.21 5.53 12.27
C ALA A 153 10.70 6.74 13.08
N ARG A 154 11.58 7.56 12.50
CA ARG A 154 12.14 8.77 13.13
C ARG A 154 11.38 10.06 12.81
N CYS A 155 10.25 9.96 12.10
CA CYS A 155 9.48 11.11 11.62
C CYS A 155 8.30 11.48 12.54
N GLY A 156 8.07 10.74 13.64
CA GLY A 156 7.07 11.07 14.65
C GLY A 156 5.62 10.86 14.24
N LEU A 157 5.37 10.01 13.23
CA LEU A 157 4.03 9.64 12.82
C LEU A 157 3.36 8.72 13.83
N ASP A 158 2.06 8.95 14.04
CA ASP A 158 1.14 8.06 14.76
C ASP A 158 0.35 7.26 13.71
N VAL A 159 0.80 6.04 13.44
CA VAL A 159 0.26 5.20 12.37
C VAL A 159 -0.75 4.21 12.97
N VAL A 160 -1.99 4.27 12.47
CA VAL A 160 -3.11 3.46 12.95
C VAL A 160 -3.55 2.49 11.86
N LEU A 161 -3.53 1.20 12.14
CA LEU A 161 -4.09 0.19 11.25
C LEU A 161 -5.61 0.08 11.47
N VAL A 162 -6.39 0.19 10.39
CA VAL A 162 -7.84 0.08 10.43
C VAL A 162 -8.31 -1.25 9.83
N HIS A 163 -9.26 -1.89 10.52
CA HIS A 163 -9.88 -3.14 10.08
C HIS A 163 -11.37 -2.93 9.82
N TYR A 164 -11.93 -3.77 8.93
CA TYR A 164 -13.35 -3.76 8.66
C TYR A 164 -14.12 -4.55 9.73
N ARG A 165 -15.08 -3.90 10.40
CA ARG A 165 -15.98 -4.43 11.44
C ARG A 165 -15.31 -4.86 12.76
N ARG A 166 -14.27 -5.68 12.71
CA ARG A 166 -13.54 -6.18 13.89
C ARG A 166 -12.04 -6.13 13.66
N VAL A 167 -11.27 -5.96 14.72
CA VAL A 167 -9.81 -6.09 14.68
C VAL A 167 -9.47 -7.54 14.34
N ASP A 168 -8.55 -7.72 13.40
CA ASP A 168 -7.98 -9.04 13.11
C ASP A 168 -6.77 -9.26 14.03
N GLU A 169 -6.98 -10.01 15.10
CA GLU A 169 -5.94 -10.26 16.09
C GLU A 169 -4.74 -11.04 15.52
N SER A 170 -4.95 -11.86 14.47
CA SER A 170 -3.86 -12.58 13.82
C SER A 170 -2.97 -11.61 13.05
N PHE A 171 -3.58 -10.72 12.26
CA PHE A 171 -2.89 -9.66 11.56
C PHE A 171 -2.13 -8.76 12.53
N GLN A 172 -2.75 -8.36 13.64
CA GLN A 172 -2.13 -7.52 14.66
C GLN A 172 -0.88 -8.19 15.25
N ARG A 173 -0.96 -9.48 15.61
CA ARG A 173 0.18 -10.24 16.14
C ARG A 173 1.30 -10.33 15.11
N ASP A 174 0.98 -10.67 13.88
CA ASP A 174 1.98 -10.83 12.82
C ASP A 174 2.67 -9.50 12.50
N LEU A 175 1.91 -8.39 12.50
CA LEU A 175 2.46 -7.06 12.34
C LEU A 175 3.37 -6.65 13.49
N ALA A 176 2.98 -6.92 14.73
CA ALA A 176 3.84 -6.65 15.89
C ALA A 176 5.18 -7.41 15.79
N VAL A 177 5.15 -8.67 15.34
CA VAL A 177 6.38 -9.46 15.08
C VAL A 177 7.21 -8.84 13.96
N ALA A 178 6.58 -8.45 12.85
CA ALA A 178 7.27 -7.86 11.70
C ALA A 178 7.94 -6.51 12.02
N LEU A 179 7.26 -5.65 12.78
CA LEU A 179 7.80 -4.35 13.24
C LEU A 179 9.06 -4.53 14.08
N ASN A 180 8.99 -5.44 15.06
CA ASN A 180 10.13 -5.76 15.92
C ASN A 180 11.33 -6.26 15.11
N ARG A 181 11.11 -7.10 14.09
CA ARG A 181 12.19 -7.57 13.19
C ARG A 181 12.82 -6.44 12.37
N LYS A 182 12.08 -5.39 12.07
CA LYS A 182 12.51 -4.24 11.25
C LYS A 182 13.09 -3.10 12.09
N GLY A 183 13.15 -3.22 13.41
CA GLY A 183 13.63 -2.17 14.32
C GLY A 183 12.70 -0.95 14.38
N ALA A 184 11.47 -1.09 13.90
CA ALA A 184 10.42 -0.10 14.10
C ALA A 184 9.69 -0.46 15.41
N GLY A 185 9.37 0.53 16.25
CA GLY A 185 8.66 0.30 17.51
C GLY A 185 7.24 -0.25 17.33
N HIS A 186 6.48 -0.29 18.41
CA HIS A 186 5.09 -0.77 18.39
C HIS A 186 4.17 0.25 17.68
N LEU A 187 3.22 -0.27 16.88
CA LEU A 187 2.03 0.46 16.40
C LEU A 187 0.87 0.28 17.38
#